data_AF-A0A1B8W830-F1
#
_entry.id   AF-A0A1B8W830-F1
#
_cell.length_a   1.000
_cell.length_b   1.000
_cell.length_c   1.000
_cell.angle_alpha   90.00
_cell.angle_beta   90.00
_cell.angle_gamma   90.00
#
_symmetry.space_group_name_H-M   'P 1'
#
loop_
_entity.id
_entity.type
_entity.pdbx_description
1 polymer ?
#
loop_
_entity_poly.entity_id
_entity_poly.type
_entity_poly.pdbx_seq_one_letter_code
_entity_poly.pdbx_strand_id
1 'polypeptide(L)'
;MKLFGRVLLFLIAVYFMYQGYSTYTFSARSYDGSMGIYKFSWLFIPATDYHLHTYGTVFIVIGILFALTPLVLHRLSLKRNKST
;
A
#
# COMPACT_ATOMS: atom_id res chain seq x y z
N MET A 1 21.50 -1.24 0.15
CA MET A 1 20.71 0.01 0.06
C MET A 1 21.23 1.01 1.07
N LYS A 2 21.54 2.23 0.63
CA LYS A 2 21.87 3.35 1.55
C LYS A 2 20.67 3.61 2.48
N LEU A 3 20.91 4.12 3.69
CA LEU A 3 19.87 4.39 4.69
C LEU A 3 18.67 5.16 4.09
N PHE A 4 18.97 6.16 3.27
CA PHE A 4 17.98 6.95 2.53
C PHE A 4 16.99 6.09 1.72
N GLY A 5 17.46 5.09 0.99
CA GLY A 5 16.59 4.22 0.19
C GLY A 5 15.66 3.35 1.04
N ARG A 6 16.08 2.97 2.25
CA ARG A 6 15.22 2.21 3.20
C ARG A 6 14.11 3.09 3.75
N VAL A 7 14.43 4.33 4.12
CA VAL A 7 13.46 5.32 4.61
C VAL A 7 12.45 5.65 3.50
N LEU A 8 12.91 5.87 2.27
CA LEU A 8 12.01 6.14 1.14
C LEU A 8 11.06 4.97 0.88
N LEU A 9 11.56 3.72 0.84
CA LEU A 9 10.71 2.53 0.69
C LEU A 9 9.69 2.42 1.83
N PHE A 10 10.08 2.72 3.06
CA PHE A 10 9.18 2.70 4.19
C PHE A 10 8.06 3.74 4.06
N LEU A 11 8.38 4.97 3.64
CA LEU A 11 7.38 6.01 3.40
C LEU A 11 6.41 5.62 2.28
N ILE A 12 6.92 5.00 1.20
CA ILE A 12 6.08 4.46 0.13
C ILE A 12 5.16 3.36 0.68
N ALA A 13 5.70 2.43 1.47
CA ALA A 13 4.91 1.36 2.08
C ALA A 13 3.76 1.91 2.95
N VAL A 14 4.06 2.87 3.82
CA VAL A 14 3.07 3.54 4.67
C VAL A 14 2.00 4.25 3.84
N TYR A 15 2.40 4.94 2.76
CA TYR A 15 1.46 5.58 1.85
C TYR A 15 0.51 4.57 1.18
N PHE A 16 1.03 3.44 0.71
CA PHE A 16 0.20 2.37 0.11
C PHE A 16 -0.78 1.77 1.12
N MET A 17 -0.32 1.52 2.36
CA MET A 17 -1.19 1.03 3.43
C MET A 17 -2.29 2.05 3.76
N TYR A 18 -1.95 3.33 3.87
CA TYR A 18 -2.92 4.40 4.13
C TYR A 18 -3.97 4.48 3.01
N GLN A 19 -3.54 4.46 1.75
CA GLN A 19 -4.45 4.47 0.59
C GLN A 19 -5.36 3.23 0.58
N GLY A 20 -4.81 2.05 0.87
CA GLY A 20 -5.58 0.81 0.95
C GLY A 20 -6.60 0.85 2.08
N TYR A 21 -6.19 1.24 3.29
CA TYR A 21 -7.08 1.39 4.44
C TYR A 21 -8.18 2.43 4.19
N SER A 22 -7.83 3.56 3.60
CA SER A 22 -8.81 4.60 3.25
C SER A 22 -9.82 4.11 2.24
N THR A 23 -9.38 3.34 1.23
CA THR A 23 -10.29 2.78 0.21
C THR A 23 -11.19 1.69 0.80
N TYR A 24 -10.65 0.88 1.71
CA TYR A 24 -11.37 -0.20 2.37
C TYR A 24 -12.44 0.33 3.35
N THR A 25 -12.11 1.38 4.10
CA THR A 25 -12.93 1.88 5.22
C THR A 25 -13.84 3.03 4.82
N PHE A 26 -13.35 3.91 3.96
CA PHE A 26 -14.05 5.12 3.52
C PHE A 26 -14.37 5.08 2.03
N SER A 27 -14.56 3.89 1.46
CA SER A 27 -15.14 3.72 0.13
C SER A 27 -16.29 4.69 -0.02
N ALA A 28 -16.10 5.68 -0.90
CA ALA A 28 -16.93 6.86 -0.91
C ALA A 28 -18.33 6.43 -1.35
N ARG A 29 -19.25 6.33 -0.39
CA ARG A 29 -20.64 6.61 -0.68
C ARG A 29 -20.65 8.09 -1.02
N SER A 30 -20.68 8.41 -2.30
CA SER A 30 -20.80 9.78 -2.74
C SER A 30 -22.10 10.37 -2.17
N TYR A 31 -22.22 11.69 -2.15
CA TYR A 31 -23.40 12.37 -1.58
C TYR A 31 -24.73 11.91 -2.22
N ASP A 32 -24.68 11.40 -3.45
CA ASP A 32 -25.80 10.85 -4.21
C ASP A 32 -26.04 9.33 -4.01
N GLY A 33 -25.27 8.67 -3.14
CA GLY A 33 -25.34 7.23 -2.89
C GLY A 33 -24.59 6.36 -3.90
N SER A 34 -23.90 6.94 -4.88
CA SER A 34 -23.03 6.18 -5.79
C SER A 34 -21.84 5.60 -5.02
N MET A 35 -21.42 4.39 -5.38
CA MET A 35 -20.26 3.72 -4.80
C MET A 35 -19.07 3.86 -5.74
N GLY A 36 -17.94 4.33 -5.19
CA GLY A 36 -16.73 4.49 -5.97
C GLY A 36 -15.56 5.06 -5.18
N ILE A 37 -14.46 5.32 -5.88
CA ILE A 37 -13.26 5.92 -5.30
C ILE A 37 -13.04 7.28 -5.95
N TYR A 38 -12.92 8.32 -5.13
CA TYR A 38 -12.37 9.59 -5.58
C TYR A 38 -10.85 9.55 -5.55
N LYS A 39 -10.22 9.75 -6.71
CA LYS A 39 -8.78 9.94 -6.87
C LYS A 39 -8.49 11.34 -7.35
N PHE A 40 -7.39 11.91 -6.86
CA PHE A 40 -6.94 13.27 -7.19
C PHE A 40 -7.98 14.38 -6.95
N SER A 41 -8.97 14.14 -6.09
CA SER A 41 -10.10 15.06 -5.81
C SER A 41 -11.07 15.33 -6.97
N TRP A 42 -10.76 14.96 -8.22
CA TRP A 42 -11.61 15.22 -9.39
C TRP A 42 -12.03 13.96 -10.16
N LEU A 43 -11.33 12.84 -9.99
CA LEU A 43 -11.61 11.60 -10.72
C LEU A 43 -12.44 10.65 -9.86
N PHE A 44 -13.72 10.52 -10.17
CA PHE A 44 -14.57 9.47 -9.59
C PHE A 44 -14.45 8.20 -10.42
N ILE A 45 -14.01 7.11 -9.79
CA ILE A 45 -13.96 5.78 -10.40
C ILE A 45 -15.13 4.98 -9.82
N PRO A 46 -16.18 4.69 -10.61
CA PRO A 46 -17.30 3.89 -10.13
C PRO A 46 -16.79 2.47 -9.81
N ALA A 47 -17.17 1.96 -8.65
CA ALA A 47 -16.77 0.64 -8.19
C ALA A 47 -17.85 0.06 -7.29
N THR A 48 -18.07 -1.26 -7.36
CA THR A 48 -18.96 -1.91 -6.40
C THR A 48 -18.25 -2.09 -5.05
N ASP A 49 -19.01 -2.26 -3.99
CA ASP A 49 -18.53 -2.48 -2.62
C ASP A 49 -17.47 -3.61 -2.54
N TYR A 50 -17.71 -4.71 -3.24
CA TYR A 50 -16.77 -5.83 -3.35
C TYR A 50 -15.43 -5.42 -3.98
N HIS A 51 -15.46 -4.62 -5.05
CA HIS A 51 -14.23 -4.15 -5.70
C HIS A 51 -13.46 -3.19 -4.79
N LEU A 52 -14.15 -2.33 -4.03
CA LEU A 52 -13.54 -1.40 -3.09
C LEU A 52 -12.78 -2.12 -1.97
N HIS A 53 -13.40 -3.13 -1.37
CA HIS A 53 -12.74 -3.97 -0.37
C HIS A 53 -11.56 -4.75 -0.94
N THR A 54 -11.70 -5.28 -2.15
CA THR A 54 -10.62 -6.00 -2.84
C THR A 54 -9.44 -5.08 -3.10
N TYR A 55 -9.68 -3.89 -3.65
CA TYR A 55 -8.63 -2.90 -3.87
C TYR A 55 -7.97 -2.49 -2.57
N GLY A 56 -8.74 -2.11 -1.55
CA GLY A 56 -8.20 -1.73 -0.26
C GLY A 56 -7.29 -2.81 0.34
N THR A 57 -7.72 -4.06 0.30
CA THR A 57 -6.94 -5.22 0.77
C THR A 57 -5.65 -5.39 -0.02
N VAL A 58 -5.71 -5.35 -1.36
CA VAL A 58 -4.53 -5.50 -2.23
C VAL A 58 -3.50 -4.40 -1.95
N PHE A 59 -3.94 -3.15 -1.81
CA PHE A 59 -3.05 -2.02 -1.50
C PHE A 59 -2.37 -2.17 -0.13
N ILE A 60 -3.08 -2.67 0.88
CA ILE A 60 -2.51 -3.00 2.20
C ILE A 60 -1.45 -4.09 2.06
N VAL A 61 -1.74 -5.17 1.34
CA VAL A 61 -0.80 -6.29 1.13
C VAL A 61 0.47 -5.81 0.43
N ILE A 62 0.34 -5.01 -0.63
CA ILE A 62 1.48 -4.41 -1.33
C ILE A 62 2.31 -3.54 -0.38
N GLY A 63 1.66 -2.71 0.44
CA GLY A 63 2.33 -1.91 1.46
C GLY A 63 3.13 -2.77 2.44
N ILE A 64 2.57 -3.88 2.92
CA ILE A 64 3.24 -4.82 3.82
C ILE A 64 4.47 -5.44 3.14
N LEU A 65 4.35 -5.87 1.88
CA LEU A 65 5.47 -6.43 1.13
C LEU A 65 6.62 -5.42 0.98
N PHE A 66 6.30 -4.15 0.69
CA PHE A 66 7.31 -3.09 0.62
C PHE A 66 7.97 -2.82 1.97
N ALA A 67 7.20 -2.83 3.07
CA ALA A 67 7.74 -2.67 4.42
C ALA A 67 8.68 -3.82 4.82
N LEU A 68 8.39 -5.05 4.38
CA LEU A 68 9.20 -6.24 4.68
C LEU A 68 10.44 -6.39 3.80
N THR A 69 10.43 -5.82 2.59
CA THR A 69 11.55 -5.87 1.64
C THR A 69 12.92 -5.50 2.26
N PRO A 70 13.07 -4.36 2.98
CA PRO A 70 14.35 -4.02 3.60
C PRO A 70 14.82 -5.02 4.67
N LEU A 71 13.90 -5.64 5.42
CA LEU A 71 14.21 -6.67 6.42
C LEU A 71 14.74 -7.95 5.75
N VAL A 72 14.09 -8.39 4.67
CA VAL A 72 14.51 -9.58 3.91
C VAL A 72 15.88 -9.36 3.28
N LEU A 73 16.10 -8.21 2.62
CA LEU A 73 17.39 -7.88 2.02
C LEU A 73 18.51 -7.79 3.07
N HIS A 74 18.21 -7.29 4.27
CA HIS A 74 19.18 -7.27 5.37
C HIS A 74 19.56 -8.69 5.82
N ARG A 75 18.58 -9.58 6.02
CA ARG A 75 18.86 -10.99 6.39
C ARG A 75 19.68 -11.72 5.33
N LEU A 76 19.37 -11.53 4.05
CA LEU A 76 20.11 -12.15 2.94
C LEU A 76 21.57 -11.67 2.90
N SER A 77 21.80 -10.38 3.15
CA SER A 77 23.16 -9.81 3.23
C SER A 77 23.98 -10.43 4.37
N LEU A 78 23.39 -10.61 5.55
CA LEU A 78 24.08 -11.24 6.69
C LEU A 78 24.40 -12.72 6.43
N LYS A 79 23.47 -13.46 5.79
CA LYS A 79 23.69 -14.87 5.46
C LYS A 79 24.85 -15.04 4.47
N ARG A 80 24.96 -14.16 3.48
CA ARG A 80 26.07 -14.15 2.51
C ARG A 80 27.42 -13.92 3.19
N ASN A 81 27.52 -12.96 4.12
CA ASN A 81 28.77 -12.68 4.83
C ASN A 81 29.23 -13.79 5.79
N LYS A 82 28.34 -14.72 6.18
CA LYS A 82 28.71 -15.90 6.99
C LYS A 82 29.21 -17.08 6.15
N SER A 83 29.01 -17.05 4.84
CA SER A 83 29.33 -18.15 3.91
C SER A 83 30.64 -17.95 3.15
N THR A 84 31.28 -16.79 3.32
CA THR A 84 32.60 -16.41 2.81
C THR A 84 33.56 -16.29 3.98
#